data_AF-A0A0D6E7P1-F1
#
_entry.id   AF-A0A0D6E7P1-F1
#
_cell.length_a   1.000
_cell.length_b   1.000
_cell.length_c   1.000
_cell.angle_alpha   90.00
_cell.angle_beta   90.00
_cell.angle_gamma   90.00
#
_symmetry.space_group_name_H-M   'P 1'
#
loop_
_entity.id
_entity.type
_entity.pdbx_description
1 polymer ?
#
loop_
_entity_poly.entity_id
_entity_poly.type
_entity_poly.pdbx_seq_one_letter_code
_entity_poly.pdbx_strand_id
1 'polypeptide(L)' 'MSIYFIPLFSLPTIIEGPGDYLTRGGERVTIERTSARHDLNCVGHYSECGTAERWHKTGRIMATSETRNDIVKRL' A
#
# COMPACT_ATOMS: atom_id res chain seq x y z
N MET A 1 11.12 -21.71 -7.72
CA MET A 1 10.87 -20.27 -7.53
C MET A 1 10.99 -20.01 -6.03
N SER A 2 12.04 -19.33 -5.57
CA SER A 2 12.24 -19.06 -4.14
C SER A 2 11.26 -17.97 -3.72
N ILE A 3 10.30 -18.31 -2.87
CA ILE A 3 9.35 -17.34 -2.31
C ILE A 3 10.10 -16.67 -1.16
N TYR A 4 10.82 -15.59 -1.46
CA TYR A 4 11.48 -14.80 -0.43
C TYR A 4 10.38 -14.11 0.41
N PHE A 5 10.08 -14.71 1.56
CA PHE A 5 9.20 -14.11 2.56
C PHE A 5 9.96 -12.99 3.27
N ILE A 6 9.65 -11.74 2.92
CA ILE A 6 10.12 -10.56 3.65
C ILE A 6 8.97 -10.12 4.56
N PRO A 7 9.10 -10.26 5.89
CA PRO A 7 8.04 -9.85 6.80
C PRO A 7 7.70 -8.37 6.64
N LEU A 8 6.41 -8.01 6.70
CA LEU A 8 5.95 -6.63 6.55
C LEU A 8 6.68 -5.64 7.47
N PHE A 9 7.04 -6.05 8.69
CA PHE A 9 7.74 -5.18 9.64
C PHE A 9 9.19 -4.85 9.24
N SER A 10 9.78 -5.62 8.34
CA SER A 10 11.14 -5.40 7.83
C SER A 10 11.19 -4.54 6.56
N LEU A 11 10.03 -4.24 5.97
CA LEU A 11 9.91 -3.37 4.81
C LEU A 11 9.89 -1.89 5.22
N PRO A 12 10.42 -0.99 4.39
CA PRO A 12 10.33 0.44 4.64
C PRO A 12 8.87 0.92 4.65
N THR A 13 8.59 1.91 5.48
CA THR A 13 7.29 2.60 5.45
C THR A 13 7.25 3.48 4.20
N ILE A 14 6.15 3.38 3.43
CA ILE A 14 5.92 4.18 2.22
C ILE A 14 4.78 5.17 2.45
N ILE A 15 3.73 4.74 3.16
CA ILE A 15 2.56 5.55 3.47
C ILE A 15 2.81 6.28 4.78
N GLU A 16 3.37 7.49 4.68
CA GLU A 16 3.67 8.34 5.85
C GLU A 16 2.51 9.27 6.23
N GLY A 17 1.59 9.54 5.30
CA GLY A 17 0.44 10.41 5.54
C GLY A 17 -0.60 10.36 4.42
N PRO A 18 -1.73 11.07 4.56
CA PRO A 18 -2.69 11.25 3.48
C PRO A 18 -2.06 11.91 2.25
N GLY A 19 -2.60 11.62 1.07
CA GLY A 19 -2.12 12.14 -0.20
C GLY A 19 -2.16 11.09 -1.31
N ASP A 20 -1.53 11.41 -2.44
CA ASP A 20 -1.55 10.56 -3.62
C ASP A 20 -0.33 9.65 -3.72
N TYR A 21 -0.59 8.44 -4.18
CA TYR A 21 0.40 7.37 -4.27
C TYR A 21 0.23 6.60 -5.58
N LEU A 22 1.30 5.94 -6.00
CA LEU A 22 1.32 5.07 -7.18
C LEU A 22 1.39 3.61 -6.76
N THR A 23 0.52 2.78 -7.35
CA THR A 23 0.56 1.33 -7.22
C THR A 23 1.63 0.72 -8.14
N ARG A 24 2.00 -0.53 -7.89
CA ARG A 24 2.87 -1.34 -8.73
C ARG A 24 2.29 -1.55 -10.13
N GLY A 25 0.96 -1.59 -10.26
CA GLY A 25 0.23 -1.70 -11.52
C GLY A 25 0.16 -0.41 -12.33
N GLY A 26 0.60 0.73 -11.75
CA GLY A 26 0.62 2.03 -12.40
C GLY A 26 -0.62 2.89 -12.13
N GLU A 27 -1.58 2.39 -11.34
CA GLU A 27 -2.75 3.14 -10.93
C GLU A 27 -2.41 4.18 -9.85
N ARG A 28 -3.12 5.31 -9.88
CA ARG A 28 -3.08 6.33 -8.81
C ARG A 28 -4.12 6.00 -7.75
N VAL A 29 -3.70 6.11 -6.49
CA VAL A 29 -4.59 5.97 -5.33
C VAL A 29 -4.43 7.18 -4.41
N THR A 30 -5.54 7.63 -3.84
CA THR A 30 -5.57 8.71 -2.85
C THR A 30 -5.79 8.10 -1.47
N ILE A 31 -4.81 8.26 -0.59
CA ILE A 31 -4.88 7.83 0.82
C ILE A 31 -5.51 8.95 1.65
N GLU A 32 -6.54 8.60 2.40
CA GLU A 32 -7.30 9.52 3.25
C GLU A 32 -6.93 9.39 4.72
N ARG A 33 -6.61 8.16 5.14
CA ARG A 33 -6.29 7.82 6.53
C ARG A 33 -5.09 6.90 6.56
N THR A 34 -4.18 7.14 7.51
CA THR A 34 -2.99 6.30 7.72
C THR A 34 -3.02 5.63 9.09
N SER A 35 -2.31 4.52 9.20
CA SER A 35 -2.03 3.84 10.46
C SER A 35 -0.53 3.60 10.56
N ALA A 36 0.06 3.95 11.70
CA ALA A 36 1.47 3.66 11.99
C ALA A 36 1.69 2.22 12.50
N ARG A 37 0.61 1.49 12.80
CA ARG A 37 0.64 0.11 13.30
C ARG A 37 0.94 -0.87 12.15
N HIS A 38 1.21 -2.12 12.51
CA HIS A 38 1.42 -3.20 11.55
C HIS A 38 0.09 -3.85 11.14
N ASP A 39 -0.85 -3.03 10.66
CA ASP A 39 -2.19 -3.43 10.24
C ASP A 39 -2.54 -2.89 8.84
N LEU A 40 -3.60 -3.41 8.23
CA LEU A 40 -4.15 -2.94 6.94
C LEU A 40 -5.15 -1.79 7.16
N ASN A 41 -4.71 -0.72 7.83
CA ASN A 41 -5.56 0.43 8.16
C ASN A 41 -5.10 1.76 7.53
N CYS A 42 -4.17 1.73 6.58
CA CYS A 42 -4.05 2.83 5.63
C CYS A 42 -5.18 2.69 4.61
N VAL A 43 -6.12 3.63 4.59
CA VAL A 43 -7.35 3.53 3.79
C VAL A 43 -7.39 4.66 2.77
N GLY A 44 -7.83 4.32 1.58
CA GLY A 44 -7.96 5.23 0.46
C GLY A 44 -8.78 4.62 -0.65
N HIS A 45 -8.70 5.23 -1.83
CA HIS A 45 -9.41 4.78 -3.02
C HIS A 45 -8.58 4.98 -4.29
N TYR A 46 -8.86 4.19 -5.32
CA TYR A 46 -8.30 4.39 -6.66
C TYR A 46 -8.90 5.66 -7.28
N SER A 47 -8.06 6.60 -7.70
CA SER A 47 -8.52 7.91 -8.17
C SER A 47 -9.38 7.84 -9.44
N GLU A 48 -9.16 6.82 -10.28
CA GLU A 48 -9.90 6.65 -11.56
C GLU A 48 -11.31 6.10 -11.39
N CYS A 49 -11.51 5.14 -10.48
CA CYS A 49 -12.77 4.41 -10.35
C CYS A 49 -13.44 4.53 -8.98
N GLY A 50 -12.80 5.20 -8.02
CA GLY A 50 -13.31 5.37 -6.65
C GLY A 50 -13.37 4.09 -5.82
N THR A 51 -12.81 2.97 -6.30
CA THR A 51 -12.81 1.72 -5.54
C THR A 51 -12.00 1.89 -4.27
N ALA A 52 -12.61 1.61 -3.12
CA ALA A 52 -11.95 1.69 -1.82
C ALA A 52 -11.03 0.50 -1.61
N GLU A 53 -9.89 0.72 -0.95
CA GLU A 53 -8.89 -0.31 -0.68
C GLU A 53 -8.12 0.02 0.60
N ARG A 54 -7.46 -1.00 1.17
CA ARG A 54 -6.72 -0.88 2.42
C ARG A 54 -5.32 -1.46 2.30
N TRP A 55 -4.34 -0.72 2.80
CA TRP A 55 -2.92 -1.08 2.74
C TRP A 55 -2.31 -1.09 4.13
N HIS A 56 -1.23 -1.86 4.25
CA HIS A 56 -0.24 -1.69 5.30
C HIS A 56 0.57 -0.41 5.05
N LYS A 57 1.18 0.17 6.09
CA LYS A 57 2.04 1.36 5.97
C LYS A 57 3.21 1.21 4.98
N THR A 58 3.59 -0.02 4.64
CA THR A 58 4.61 -0.33 3.62
C THR A 58 4.03 -0.38 2.20
N GLY A 59 2.76 -0.05 2.01
CA GLY A 59 2.07 -0.10 0.72
C GLY A 59 1.54 -1.47 0.31
N ARG A 60 1.67 -2.52 1.12
CA ARG A 60 1.21 -3.87 0.78
C ARG A 60 -0.27 -4.08 1.08
N ILE A 61 -0.98 -4.80 0.21
CA ILE A 61 -2.32 -5.33 0.54
C ILE A 61 -2.28 -6.78 1.09
N MET A 62 -1.20 -7.51 0.80
CA MET A 62 -0.98 -8.88 1.28
C MET A 62 0.34 -8.97 2.05
N ALA A 63 0.38 -9.75 3.13
CA ALA A 63 1.57 -9.87 3.97
C ALA A 63 2.70 -10.70 3.35
N THR A 64 2.35 -11.64 2.48
CA THR A 64 3.29 -12.68 1.98
C THR A 64 3.61 -12.55 0.50
N SER A 65 2.91 -11.68 -0.23
CA SER A 65 2.97 -11.63 -1.69
C SER A 65 2.91 -10.20 -2.20
N GLU A 66 3.69 -9.91 -3.23
CA GLU A 66 3.51 -8.67 -3.98
C GLU A 66 2.29 -8.77 -4.89
N THR A 67 1.58 -7.65 -5.05
CA THR A 67 0.44 -7.55 -5.96
C THR A 67 0.54 -6.30 -6.82
N ARG A 68 -0.27 -6.23 -7.88
CA ARG A 68 -0.39 -5.00 -8.70
C ARG A 68 -0.92 -3.81 -7.88
N ASN A 69 -1.70 -4.09 -6.85
CA ASN A 69 -2.37 -3.10 -6.01
C ASN A 69 -1.44 -2.52 -4.93
N ASP A 70 -0.22 -3.05 -4.78
CA ASP A 70 0.70 -2.56 -3.77
C ASP A 70 1.19 -1.14 -4.11
N ILE A 71 1.13 -0.22 -3.16
CA ILE A 71 1.73 1.11 -3.27
C ILE A 71 3.25 1.00 -3.25
N VAL A 72 3.93 1.61 -4.22
CA VAL A 72 5.40 1.55 -4.37
C VAL A 72 6.07 2.90 -4.16
N LYS A 73 5.35 4.02 -4.30
CA LYS A 73 5.86 5.36 -4.01
C LYS A 73 4.74 6.37 -3.79
N ARG A 74 5.07 7.46 -3.10
CA ARG A 74 4.27 8.69 -3.07
C ARG A 74 4.43 9.48 -4.37
N LEU A 75 3.41 10.24 -4.75
CA LEU A 75 3.39 11.18 -5.88
C LEU A 75 3.63 12.63 -5.44
#